data_AF-D9VKB9-F1
#
_entry.id   AF-D9VKB9-F1
#
_cell.length_a   1.000
_cell.length_b   1.000
_cell.length_c   1.000
_cell.angle_alpha   90.00
_cell.angle_beta   90.00
_cell.angle_gamma   90.00
#
_symmetry.space_group_name_H-M   'P 1'
#
loop_
_entity.id
_entity.type
_entity.pdbx_description
1 polymer ?
#
loop_
_entity_poly.entity_id
_entity_poly.type
_entity_poly.pdbx_seq_one_letter_code
_entity_poly.pdbx_strand_id
1 'polypeptide(L)'
;MSEQYEYVPHRLLRRRVRDIASGTEGVLMAVVNENVSDTGIERWMELAYIRGASGREFTTAVDNVQPAQDQPQTARRRRDEGRA
;
A
#
# COMPACT_ATOMS: atom_id res chain seq x y z
N MET A 1 -2.28 -19.76 -20.74
CA MET A 1 -2.24 -18.29 -20.68
C MET A 1 -1.23 -17.95 -19.61
N SER A 2 -0.02 -17.56 -20.00
CA SER A 2 0.96 -17.08 -19.02
C SER A 2 0.47 -15.71 -18.60
N GLU A 3 0.02 -15.57 -17.35
CA GLU A 3 -0.19 -14.26 -16.74
C GLU A 3 1.14 -13.51 -16.88
N GLN A 4 1.18 -12.53 -17.79
CA GLN A 4 2.37 -11.72 -17.99
C GLN A 4 2.31 -10.65 -16.90
N TYR A 5 3.05 -10.88 -15.83
CA TYR A 5 3.35 -9.86 -14.85
C TYR A 5 4.86 -9.68 -14.76
N GLU A 6 5.28 -8.45 -14.50
CA GLU A 6 6.68 -8.11 -14.25
C GLU A 6 6.81 -7.50 -12.86
N TYR A 7 7.77 -7.98 -12.07
CA TYR A 7 8.09 -7.35 -10.79
C TYR A 7 8.80 -6.02 -11.01
N VAL A 8 8.22 -4.94 -10.48
CA VAL A 8 8.74 -3.59 -10.62
C VAL A 8 9.43 -3.16 -9.32
N PRO A 9 10.64 -2.59 -9.36
CA PRO A 9 11.30 -2.07 -8.17
C PRO A 9 10.53 -0.86 -7.62
N HIS A 10 10.35 -0.82 -6.30
CA HIS A 10 9.67 0.31 -5.64
C HIS A 10 10.36 0.74 -4.35
N ARG A 11 10.48 2.05 -4.14
CA ARG A 11 11.20 2.64 -2.98
C ARG A 11 10.59 2.30 -1.61
N LEU A 12 9.29 1.99 -1.59
CA LEU A 12 8.55 1.65 -0.35
C LEU A 12 8.45 0.15 -0.12
N LEU A 13 9.12 -0.68 -0.92
CA LEU A 13 9.09 -2.13 -0.76
C LEU A 13 9.54 -2.51 0.67
N ARG A 14 8.77 -3.40 1.30
CA ARG A 14 8.92 -3.86 2.70
C ARG A 14 8.79 -2.75 3.75
N ARG A 15 8.16 -1.61 3.42
CA ARG A 15 7.86 -0.52 4.36
C ARG A 15 6.37 -0.43 4.65
N ARG A 16 6.02 0.22 5.75
CA ARG A 16 4.63 0.56 6.06
C ARG A 16 4.10 1.60 5.06
N VAL A 17 2.95 1.31 4.51
CA VAL A 17 2.26 2.14 3.54
C VAL A 17 0.79 2.27 3.91
N ARG A 18 0.16 3.31 3.37
CA ARG A 18 -1.27 3.58 3.43
C ARG A 18 -1.80 3.64 2.00
N ASP A 19 -2.84 2.87 1.73
CA ASP A 19 -3.67 3.03 0.55
C ASP A 19 -4.61 4.22 0.79
N ILE A 20 -4.47 5.29 0.00
CA ILE A 20 -5.28 6.51 0.19
C ILE A 20 -6.74 6.31 -0.21
N ALA A 21 -7.03 5.36 -1.12
CA ALA A 21 -8.39 5.13 -1.61
C ALA A 21 -9.26 4.43 -0.55
N SER A 22 -8.73 3.40 0.12
CA SER A 22 -9.44 2.73 1.22
C SER A 22 -9.12 3.30 2.61
N GLY A 23 -8.02 4.03 2.76
CA GLY A 23 -7.48 4.46 4.05
C GLY A 23 -6.75 3.35 4.83
N THR A 24 -6.69 2.13 4.29
CA THR A 24 -6.11 0.95 4.95
C THR A 24 -4.58 1.02 4.95
N GLU A 25 -3.97 0.59 6.06
CA GLU A 25 -2.52 0.49 6.19
C GLU A 25 -2.03 -0.96 6.15
N GLY A 26 -0.79 -1.14 5.70
CA GLY A 26 -0.12 -2.43 5.66
C GLY A 26 1.35 -2.30 5.26
N VAL A 27 1.98 -3.43 4.96
CA VAL A 27 3.36 -3.47 4.44
C VAL A 27 3.31 -3.74 2.94
N LEU A 28 4.01 -2.92 2.15
CA LEU A 28 4.14 -3.16 0.71
C LEU A 28 5.04 -4.37 0.47
N MET A 29 4.48 -5.45 -0.05
CA MET A 29 5.18 -6.72 -0.26
C MET A 29 5.79 -6.84 -1.65
N ALA A 30 5.09 -6.36 -2.68
CA ALA A 30 5.53 -6.35 -4.06
C ALA A 30 4.84 -5.23 -4.85
N VAL A 31 5.48 -4.85 -5.96
CA VAL A 31 4.83 -4.10 -7.03
C VAL A 31 4.99 -4.91 -8.31
N VAL A 32 3.91 -5.09 -9.05
CA VAL A 32 3.93 -5.79 -10.33
C VAL A 32 3.23 -4.96 -11.40
N ASN A 33 3.76 -4.95 -12.61
CA ASN A 33 3.03 -4.49 -13.78
C ASN A 33 2.23 -5.67 -14.34
N GLU A 34 0.91 -5.58 -14.33
CA GLU A 34 0.00 -6.67 -14.69
C GLU A 34 -1.02 -6.17 -15.72
N ASN A 35 -1.39 -7.03 -16.67
CA ASN A 35 -2.53 -6.76 -17.55
C ASN A 35 -3.83 -7.08 -16.81
N VAL A 36 -4.52 -6.03 -16.37
CA VAL A 36 -5.78 -6.12 -15.61
C VAL A 36 -7.02 -6.14 -16.50
N SER A 37 -6.85 -6.23 -17.83
CA SER A 37 -7.97 -6.30 -18.75
C SER A 37 -8.57 -7.71 -18.79
N ASP A 38 -9.88 -7.78 -18.64
CA ASP A 38 -10.69 -8.97 -18.92
C ASP A 38 -11.20 -9.00 -20.38
N THR A 39 -10.79 -8.02 -21.19
CA THR A 39 -11.15 -7.90 -22.61
C THR A 39 -9.93 -8.09 -23.52
N GLY A 40 -10.16 -8.23 -24.83
CA GLY A 40 -9.08 -8.32 -25.82
C GLY A 40 -8.25 -7.04 -26.02
N ILE A 41 -8.48 -6.00 -25.22
CA ILE A 41 -7.71 -4.75 -25.24
C ILE A 41 -6.82 -4.74 -23.99
N GLU A 42 -5.50 -4.77 -24.16
CA GLU A 42 -4.58 -4.81 -23.03
C GLU A 42 -4.67 -3.54 -22.16
N ARG A 43 -4.66 -3.73 -20.84
CA ARG A 43 -4.60 -2.64 -19.85
C ARG A 43 -3.56 -2.98 -18.81
N TRP A 44 -2.36 -2.48 -19.04
CA TRP A 44 -1.23 -2.67 -18.15
C TRP A 44 -1.28 -1.67 -17.00
N MET A 45 -1.10 -2.16 -15.78
CA MET A 45 -1.18 -1.35 -14.56
C MET A 45 -0.19 -1.84 -13.52
N GLU A 46 0.48 -0.89 -12.85
CA GLU A 46 1.28 -1.22 -11.68
C GLU A 46 0.39 -1.40 -10.45
N LEU A 47 0.37 -2.63 -9.94
CA LEU A 47 -0.36 -3.04 -8.75
C LEU A 47 0.58 -3.21 -7.57
N ALA A 48 0.20 -2.60 -6.45
CA ALA A 48 0.86 -2.76 -5.17
C ALA A 48 0.18 -3.86 -4.36
N TYR A 49 0.93 -4.91 -4.03
CA TYR A 49 0.49 -5.98 -3.13
C TYR A 49 0.83 -5.59 -1.69
N ILE A 50 -0.19 -5.38 -0.86
CA ILE A 50 -0.04 -4.90 0.52
C ILE A 50 -0.55 -5.97 1.48
N ARG A 51 0.26 -6.29 2.49
CA ARG A 51 -0.15 -7.15 3.60
C ARG A 51 -0.69 -6.31 4.75
N GLY A 52 -1.99 -6.42 5.01
CA GLY A 52 -2.66 -5.71 6.10
C GLY A 52 -2.35 -6.31 7.48
N ALA A 53 -2.80 -5.62 8.53
CA ALA A 53 -2.55 -6.01 9.93
C ALA A 53 -3.14 -7.40 10.31
N SER A 54 -4.20 -7.83 9.64
CA SER A 54 -4.78 -9.17 9.81
C SER A 54 -3.96 -10.29 9.14
N GLY A 55 -2.87 -9.94 8.45
CA GLY A 55 -2.08 -10.85 7.64
C GLY A 55 -2.64 -11.11 6.24
N ARG A 56 -3.86 -10.62 5.93
CA ARG A 56 -4.49 -10.72 4.61
C ARG A 56 -3.86 -9.75 3.62
N GLU A 57 -3.63 -10.22 2.40
CA GLU A 57 -3.14 -9.40 1.30
C GLU A 57 -4.29 -8.79 0.50
N PHE A 58 -4.06 -7.59 0.00
CA PHE A 58 -4.92 -6.87 -0.92
C PHE A 58 -4.07 -6.10 -1.92
N THR A 59 -4.67 -5.76 -3.07
CA THR A 59 -4.02 -5.01 -4.14
C THR A 59 -4.65 -3.63 -4.30
N THR A 60 -3.85 -2.64 -4.69
CA THR A 60 -4.30 -1.30 -5.09
C THR A 60 -3.38 -0.75 -6.18
N ALA A 61 -3.78 0.32 -6.85
CA ALA A 61 -2.91 1.05 -7.76
C ALA A 61 -1.66 1.55 -7.01
N VAL A 62 -0.46 1.46 -7.60
CA VAL A 62 0.74 2.05 -7.01
C VAL A 62 0.57 3.54 -6.71
N ASP A 63 -0.17 4.26 -7.55
CA ASP A 63 -0.47 5.68 -7.38
C ASP A 63 -1.26 5.99 -6.10
N ASN A 64 -1.97 5.01 -5.54
CA ASN A 64 -2.69 5.16 -4.28
C ASN A 64 -1.79 4.93 -3.05
N VAL A 65 -0.55 4.48 -3.24
CA VAL A 65 0.33 4.07 -2.14
C VAL A 65 1.15 5.26 -1.63
N GLN A 66 0.96 5.58 -0.36
CA GLN A 66 1.79 6.55 0.35
C GLN A 66 2.52 5.91 1.52
N PRO A 67 3.67 6.47 1.97
CA PRO A 67 4.27 6.05 3.23
C PRO A 67 3.27 6.28 4.37
N ALA A 68 3.05 5.26 5.20
CA ALA A 68 2.39 5.47 6.48
C ALA A 68 3.44 6.07 7.41
N GLN A 69 3.27 7.33 7.82
CA GLN A 69 4.20 7.95 8.76
C GLN A 69 4.22 7.14 10.07
N ASP A 70 5.41 6.79 10.56
CA ASP A 70 5.59 6.29 11.93
C ASP A 70 5.31 7.43 12.92
N GLN A 71 4.05 7.82 13.10
CA GLN A 71 3.67 8.66 14.24
C GLN A 71 3.15 7.75 15.35
N PRO A 72 3.92 7.55 16.43
CA PRO A 72 3.33 7.09 17.68
C PRO A 72 2.38 8.18 18.19
N GLN A 73 1.09 8.05 17.84
CA GLN A 73 0.02 8.96 18.23
C GLN A 73 -0.31 8.92 19.74
N THR A 74 0.52 8.25 20.55
CA THR A 74 0.44 8.23 22.02
C THR A 74 1.32 9.28 22.71
N ALA A 75 2.23 9.96 22.00
CA ALA A 75 3.10 10.97 22.61
C ALA A 75 2.53 12.40 22.64
N ARG A 76 1.44 12.67 21.89
CA ARG A 76 0.86 14.02 21.77
C ARG A 76 -0.26 14.36 22.78
N ARG A 77 -0.82 13.37 23.49
CA ARG A 77 -1.92 13.62 24.45
C ARG A 77 -1.51 13.77 25.92
N ARG A 78 -0.24 13.56 26.29
CA ARG A 78 0.25 13.75 27.68
C ARG A 78 0.98 15.08 27.91
N ARG A 79 0.60 16.16 27.20
CA ARG A 79 1.13 17.51 27.47
C ARG A 79 0.05 18.58 27.70
N ASP A 80 -1.23 18.20 27.83
CA ASP A 80 -2.31 19.15 28.12
C ASP A 80 -3.08 18.87 29.42
N GLU A 81 -2.75 17.82 30.18
CA GLU A 81 -3.30 17.58 31.52
C GLU A 81 -2.29 18.02 32.58
N GLY A 82 -2.18 19.32 32.83
CA GLY A 82 -1.30 19.83 33.89
C GLY A 82 -1.02 21.31 33.84
N ARG A 83 -2.05 22.16 33.76
CA ARG A 83 -2.00 23.56 34.23
C ARG A 83 -3.39 24.20 34.19
N ALA A 84 -4.07 24.17 35.34
CA ALA A 84 -4.82 25.27 35.94
C ALA A 84 -5.46 24.77 37.24
#